data_AF-A0A7C9KI56-F1
#
_entry.id   AF-A0A7C9KI56-F1
#
_cell.length_a   1.000
_cell.length_b   1.000
_cell.length_c   1.000
_cell.angle_alpha   90.00
_cell.angle_beta   90.00
_cell.angle_gamma   90.00
#
_symmetry.space_group_name_H-M   'P 1'
#
loop_
_entity.id
_entity.type
_entity.pdbx_description
1 polymer ?
#
loop_
_entity_poly.entity_id
_entity_poly.type
_entity_poly.pdbx_seq_one_letter_code
_entity_poly.pdbx_strand_id
1 'polypeptide(L)'
;MTPWKRSRPQRIDARRPGAIALKCCKAVFVAGARPSGGHRMAKPFRDYHNQLLAAIGTPGDYNPAWGDVARGVADLVTMQGFDARRVGIPAAIRTRMVTPRGEKRRTEAAMLRAAAQAPEGATGPAATAGAARALALKTVRHLYMQQSFGKQKVWILSLPESLRAFPVEFANSSADTVDKVLDSGGERFSAKAISDLGEACQLALAWVGRAMIVAGAPLLPEHRKLFHRWFVPAGTPDEATKITDHAARLLPQLQRIAAGLKTGQVILTDSPHERGTASGLEHAEGFGYFNDLIAIHIEKGFFSTANTLSGKTNWARVLVHELSHLYARTVDHAYSWQGLLPRDDDALTHANGAHVRRDPKFPAVRTLTLEQCRTNADSWAFFVADAAGALTAGDRMQALGARLYDSIGERMDPATAVALRSRAA
;
A
#
# COMPACT_ATOMS: atom_id res chain seq x y z
N MET A 1 47.31 27.62 -23.00
CA MET A 1 46.10 28.36 -23.42
C MET A 1 45.35 27.50 -24.43
N THR A 2 44.34 26.78 -23.97
CA THR A 2 43.67 25.70 -24.70
C THR A 2 42.42 26.26 -25.40
N PRO A 3 42.21 26.05 -26.70
CA PRO A 3 41.10 26.67 -27.41
C PRO A 3 39.80 25.87 -27.26
N TRP A 4 38.75 26.65 -27.00
CA TRP A 4 37.32 26.36 -27.11
C TRP A 4 36.95 25.42 -28.27
N LYS A 5 36.30 24.28 -27.98
CA LYS A 5 35.57 23.47 -28.97
C LYS A 5 34.08 23.77 -28.89
N ARG A 6 33.52 24.31 -29.97
CA ARG A 6 32.09 24.56 -30.19
C ARG A 6 31.32 23.22 -30.23
N SER A 7 30.31 23.06 -29.38
CA SER A 7 29.34 21.97 -29.44
C SER A 7 28.33 22.21 -30.57
N ARG A 8 28.06 21.17 -31.36
CA ARG A 8 26.95 21.16 -32.34
C ARG A 8 25.62 20.87 -31.62
N PRO A 9 24.50 21.47 -32.03
CA PRO A 9 23.20 21.23 -31.40
C PRO A 9 22.68 19.83 -31.75
N GLN A 10 22.28 19.08 -30.72
CA GLN A 10 21.57 17.81 -30.86
C GLN A 10 20.19 18.06 -31.47
N ARG A 11 19.91 17.40 -32.60
CA ARG A 11 18.56 17.27 -33.17
C ARG A 11 17.68 16.53 -32.18
N ILE A 12 16.58 17.15 -31.78
CA ILE A 12 15.47 16.53 -31.06
C ILE A 12 14.68 15.70 -32.07
N ASP A 13 14.80 14.38 -32.01
CA ASP A 13 13.94 13.48 -32.77
C ASP A 13 12.66 13.23 -31.95
N ALA A 14 11.60 13.92 -32.35
CA ALA A 14 10.25 13.70 -31.85
C ALA A 14 9.61 12.57 -32.67
N ARG A 15 9.41 11.39 -32.05
CA ARG A 15 8.33 10.41 -32.34
C ARG A 15 8.54 9.11 -31.54
N ARG A 16 7.75 8.92 -30.47
CA ARG A 16 7.00 7.69 -30.13
C ARG A 16 6.16 7.93 -28.86
N PRO A 17 4.88 7.53 -28.84
CA PRO A 17 4.00 7.68 -27.68
C PRO A 17 4.47 6.74 -26.55
N GLY A 18 4.57 7.31 -25.34
CA GLY A 18 5.19 6.69 -24.18
C GLY A 18 4.41 5.51 -23.63
N ALA A 19 5.06 4.35 -23.56
CA ALA A 19 4.75 3.34 -22.57
C ALA A 19 5.14 3.90 -21.19
N ILE A 20 4.17 4.39 -20.43
CA ILE A 20 4.37 4.75 -19.03
C ILE A 20 4.40 3.42 -18.26
N ALA A 21 5.61 2.90 -18.01
CA ALA A 21 5.78 1.78 -17.10
C ALA A 21 5.32 2.21 -15.70
N LEU A 22 4.29 1.53 -15.17
CA LEU A 22 3.84 1.67 -13.79
C LEU A 22 5.00 1.26 -12.86
N LYS A 23 5.44 2.20 -12.03
CA LYS A 23 6.52 2.01 -11.06
C LYS A 23 5.88 1.84 -9.68
N CYS A 24 6.08 0.71 -9.00
CA CYS A 24 6.11 0.77 -7.54
C CYS A 24 7.39 1.52 -7.17
N CYS A 25 7.25 2.66 -6.51
CA CYS A 25 8.37 3.53 -6.20
C CYS A 25 8.99 3.11 -4.86
N LYS A 26 10.28 2.80 -4.90
CA LYS A 26 11.13 2.60 -3.74
C LYS A 26 11.05 3.82 -2.82
N ALA A 27 10.29 3.74 -1.73
CA ALA A 27 10.27 4.74 -0.68
C ALA A 27 11.07 4.26 0.55
N VAL A 28 12.36 3.96 0.36
CA VAL A 28 13.28 3.80 1.50
C VAL A 28 13.79 5.19 1.86
N PHE A 29 12.98 5.96 2.58
CA PHE A 29 13.41 7.24 3.15
C PHE A 29 13.86 7.02 4.59
N VAL A 30 15.19 7.02 4.79
CA VAL A 30 15.76 7.32 6.10
C VAL A 30 15.51 8.81 6.34
N ALA A 31 14.93 9.15 7.50
CA ALA A 31 14.65 10.53 7.88
C ALA A 31 15.90 11.41 7.69
N GLY A 32 15.88 12.32 6.71
CA GLY A 32 16.97 13.29 6.54
C GLY A 32 17.21 13.88 5.14
N ALA A 33 16.78 13.26 4.04
CA ALA A 33 17.06 13.78 2.70
C ALA A 33 15.87 14.55 2.10
N ARG A 34 15.98 15.89 1.99
CA ARG A 34 15.05 16.73 1.21
C ARG A 34 15.51 16.81 -0.26
N PRO A 35 14.69 16.42 -1.24
CA PRO A 35 14.97 16.75 -2.64
C PRO A 35 14.68 18.23 -2.93
N SER A 36 15.49 18.82 -3.80
CA SER A 36 15.38 20.21 -4.24
C SER A 36 14.25 20.38 -5.26
N GLY A 37 13.09 20.79 -4.78
CA GLY A 37 11.92 21.20 -5.55
C GLY A 37 10.76 21.43 -4.60
N GLY A 38 10.01 22.52 -4.73
CA GLY A 38 8.94 22.93 -3.79
C GLY A 38 7.74 21.98 -3.66
N HIS A 39 7.88 20.73 -4.08
CA HIS A 39 6.91 19.66 -3.87
C HIS A 39 7.03 19.14 -2.43
N ARG A 40 5.94 19.28 -1.67
CA ARG A 40 5.84 18.69 -0.32
C ARG A 40 5.67 17.18 -0.50
N MET A 41 6.75 16.42 -0.31
CA MET A 41 6.69 14.95 -0.40
C MET A 41 5.68 14.38 0.60
N ALA A 42 5.08 13.24 0.27
CA ALA A 42 4.35 12.42 1.23
C ALA A 42 5.16 12.24 2.52
N LYS A 43 4.47 12.43 3.65
CA LYS A 43 5.01 12.26 5.00
C LYS A 43 4.54 10.91 5.56
N PRO A 44 5.26 10.35 6.55
CA PRO A 44 4.77 9.24 7.34
C PRO A 44 3.36 9.51 7.87
N PHE A 45 2.54 8.47 7.90
CA PHE A 45 1.16 8.52 8.37
C PHE A 45 1.10 8.97 9.84
N ARG A 46 2.08 8.58 10.67
CA ARG A 46 2.18 9.02 12.06
C ARG A 46 2.28 10.54 12.23
N ASP A 47 2.86 11.27 11.30
CA ASP A 47 3.02 12.73 11.46
C ASP A 47 1.68 13.45 11.48
N TYR A 48 0.76 13.08 10.58
CA TYR A 48 -0.58 13.67 10.60
C TYR A 48 -1.44 12.97 11.69
N HIS A 49 -1.21 11.69 12.01
CA HIS A 49 -1.91 11.02 13.11
C HIS A 49 -1.63 11.67 14.47
N ASN A 50 -0.39 12.11 14.71
CA ASN A 50 -0.02 12.88 15.89
C ASN A 50 -0.73 14.24 15.95
N GLN A 51 -0.89 14.91 14.80
CA GLN A 51 -1.68 16.14 14.72
C GLN A 51 -3.15 15.87 15.01
N LEU A 52 -3.69 14.75 14.53
CA LEU A 52 -5.06 14.31 14.83
C LEU A 52 -5.24 14.05 16.33
N LEU A 53 -4.30 13.34 16.96
CA LEU A 53 -4.31 13.11 18.41
C LEU A 53 -4.30 14.42 19.21
N ALA A 54 -3.43 15.36 18.85
CA ALA A 54 -3.36 16.66 19.50
C ALA A 54 -4.65 17.49 19.30
N ALA A 55 -5.36 17.27 18.20
CA ALA A 55 -6.56 18.01 17.85
C ALA A 55 -7.84 17.54 18.55
N ILE A 56 -7.89 16.33 19.10
CA ILE A 56 -9.14 15.76 19.68
C ILE A 56 -9.53 16.42 21.00
N GLY A 57 -8.61 17.08 21.73
CA GLY A 57 -8.94 17.72 23.00
C GLY A 57 -9.61 16.79 24.00
N THR A 58 -10.40 17.35 24.91
CA THR A 58 -11.16 16.63 25.93
C THR A 58 -12.67 16.71 25.66
N PRO A 59 -13.50 15.80 26.21
CA PRO A 59 -14.96 15.86 26.01
C PRO A 59 -15.61 17.18 26.42
N GLY A 60 -15.04 17.92 27.38
CA GLY A 60 -15.53 19.23 27.81
C GLY A 60 -15.33 20.34 26.76
N ASP A 61 -14.44 20.13 25.80
CA ASP A 61 -14.15 21.07 24.71
C ASP A 61 -15.15 20.99 23.55
N TYR A 62 -16.12 20.06 23.63
CA TYR A 62 -17.16 19.84 22.63
C TYR A 62 -18.53 20.27 23.15
N ASN A 63 -19.44 20.54 22.23
CA ASN A 63 -20.83 20.80 22.58
C ASN A 63 -21.37 19.62 23.42
N PRO A 64 -22.09 19.85 24.54
CA PRO A 64 -22.60 18.77 25.38
C PRO A 64 -23.46 17.74 24.63
N ALA A 65 -24.20 18.16 23.60
CA ALA A 65 -24.95 17.24 22.72
C ALA A 65 -24.05 16.30 21.91
N TRP A 66 -22.75 16.61 21.84
CA TRP A 66 -21.69 15.83 21.23
C TRP A 66 -20.82 15.04 22.21
N GLY A 67 -21.09 15.10 23.52
CA GLY A 67 -20.19 14.59 24.55
C GLY A 67 -19.91 13.08 24.49
N ASP A 68 -20.87 12.27 24.03
CA ASP A 68 -20.69 10.82 23.80
C ASP A 68 -19.79 10.53 22.60
N VAL A 69 -19.98 11.23 21.49
CA VAL A 69 -19.11 11.14 20.30
C VAL A 69 -17.72 11.65 20.65
N ALA A 70 -17.59 12.76 21.36
CA ALA A 70 -16.30 13.31 21.78
C ALA A 70 -15.48 12.32 22.63
N ARG A 71 -16.11 11.71 23.65
CA ARG A 71 -15.48 10.61 24.41
C ARG A 71 -15.07 9.45 23.51
N GLY A 72 -15.97 9.04 22.61
CA GLY A 72 -15.71 7.96 21.68
C GLY A 72 -14.56 8.24 20.70
N VAL A 73 -14.41 9.49 20.25
CA VAL A 73 -13.30 9.91 19.37
C VAL A 73 -11.97 9.85 20.11
N ALA A 74 -11.92 10.31 21.37
CA ALA A 74 -10.72 10.20 22.20
C ALA A 74 -10.29 8.75 22.44
N ASP A 75 -11.25 7.84 22.61
CA ASP A 75 -10.96 6.41 22.75
C ASP A 75 -10.64 5.73 21.40
N LEU A 76 -11.16 6.26 20.29
CA LEU A 76 -10.94 5.71 18.96
C LEU A 76 -9.53 6.02 18.46
N VAL A 77 -9.07 7.25 18.61
CA VAL A 77 -7.76 7.67 18.07
C VAL A 77 -6.73 7.55 19.17
N THR A 78 -5.85 6.55 19.03
CA THR A 78 -4.82 6.19 20.01
C THR A 78 -3.43 6.37 19.45
N MET A 79 -2.38 6.31 20.29
CA MET A 79 -0.98 6.33 19.81
C MET A 79 -0.66 5.18 18.83
N GLN A 80 -1.43 4.09 18.86
CA GLN A 80 -1.25 2.91 18.02
C GLN A 80 -2.12 2.91 16.75
N GLY A 81 -2.78 4.03 16.44
CA GLY A 81 -3.70 4.17 15.32
C GLY A 81 -5.16 4.23 15.79
N PHE A 82 -6.06 3.55 15.08
CA PHE A 82 -7.49 3.57 15.40
C PHE A 82 -7.92 2.30 16.16
N ASP A 83 -8.61 2.46 17.29
CA ASP A 83 -9.08 1.34 18.11
C ASP A 83 -10.36 0.71 17.52
N ALA A 84 -10.23 -0.52 17.03
CA ALA A 84 -11.31 -1.30 16.45
C ALA A 84 -12.51 -1.53 17.40
N ARG A 85 -12.34 -1.39 18.72
CA ARG A 85 -13.44 -1.46 19.71
C ARG A 85 -14.38 -0.26 19.63
N ARG A 86 -13.92 0.86 19.04
CA ARG A 86 -14.69 2.10 18.87
C ARG A 86 -15.19 2.28 17.43
N VAL A 87 -15.42 1.19 16.71
CA VAL A 87 -15.90 1.17 15.31
C VAL A 87 -17.20 1.95 15.05
N GLY A 88 -18.08 2.09 16.04
CA GLY A 88 -19.34 2.81 15.88
C GLY A 88 -19.19 4.32 15.74
N ILE A 89 -18.06 4.90 16.15
CA ILE A 89 -17.90 6.36 16.26
C ILE A 89 -17.93 7.09 14.92
N PRO A 90 -17.23 6.66 13.86
CA PRO A 90 -17.38 7.28 12.54
C PRO A 90 -18.82 7.29 12.02
N ALA A 91 -19.58 6.21 12.24
CA ALA A 91 -20.98 6.11 11.83
C ALA A 91 -21.89 7.03 12.66
N ALA A 92 -21.62 7.17 13.96
CA ALA A 92 -22.33 8.11 14.83
C ALA A 92 -22.13 9.56 14.36
N ILE A 93 -20.90 9.94 14.00
CA ILE A 93 -20.62 11.27 13.42
C ILE A 93 -21.41 11.45 12.12
N ARG A 94 -21.33 10.51 11.16
CA ARG A 94 -22.08 10.57 9.90
C ARG A 94 -23.59 10.73 10.13
N THR A 95 -24.15 10.01 11.10
CA THR A 95 -25.58 10.09 11.45
C THR A 95 -25.96 11.48 11.95
N ARG A 96 -25.10 12.12 12.77
CA ARG A 96 -25.33 13.50 13.25
C ARG A 96 -25.15 14.58 12.20
N MET A 97 -24.51 14.26 11.07
CA MET A 97 -24.39 15.16 9.92
C MET A 97 -25.62 15.12 9.02
N VAL A 98 -26.58 14.23 9.26
CA VAL A 98 -27.85 14.22 8.52
C VAL A 98 -28.74 15.33 9.06
N THR A 99 -29.15 16.27 8.20
CA THR A 99 -30.16 17.26 8.56
C THR A 99 -31.54 16.57 8.66
N PRO A 100 -32.27 16.70 9.78
CA PRO A 100 -33.62 16.17 9.90
C PRO A 100 -34.57 16.69 8.82
N ARG A 101 -35.55 15.86 8.45
CA ARG A 101 -36.56 16.23 7.45
C ARG A 101 -37.38 17.42 7.97
N GLY A 102 -37.45 18.49 7.17
CA GLY A 102 -38.19 19.71 7.52
C GLY A 102 -37.35 20.81 8.16
N GLU A 103 -36.08 20.55 8.50
CA GLU A 103 -35.14 21.58 8.95
C GLU A 103 -34.39 22.22 7.78
N LYS A 104 -33.97 23.48 7.96
CA LYS A 104 -33.07 24.15 7.02
C LYS A 104 -31.76 23.38 6.95
N ARG A 105 -31.36 22.97 5.73
CA ARG A 105 -30.10 22.27 5.48
C ARG A 105 -28.94 23.10 6.05
N ARG A 106 -28.21 22.51 6.98
CA ARG A 106 -26.96 23.06 7.52
C ARG A 106 -25.78 22.57 6.67
N THR A 107 -24.75 23.40 6.53
CA THR A 107 -23.48 22.99 5.92
C THR A 107 -22.73 22.06 6.86
N GLU A 108 -21.81 21.23 6.33
CA GLU A 108 -21.01 20.35 7.18
C GLU A 108 -20.08 21.18 8.09
N ALA A 109 -19.52 22.27 7.55
CA ALA A 109 -18.73 23.24 8.31
C ALA A 109 -19.49 23.77 9.53
N ALA A 110 -20.72 24.24 9.35
CA ALA A 110 -21.52 24.76 10.46
C ALA A 110 -21.80 23.69 11.52
N MET A 111 -22.11 22.45 11.12
CA MET A 111 -22.37 21.36 12.06
C MET A 111 -21.11 20.92 12.81
N LEU A 112 -19.97 20.79 12.14
CA LEU A 112 -18.70 20.38 12.74
C LEU A 112 -18.12 21.47 13.64
N ARG A 113 -18.24 22.75 13.26
CA ARG A 113 -17.88 23.90 14.11
C ARG A 113 -18.72 23.95 15.37
N ALA A 114 -20.04 23.80 15.23
CA ALA A 114 -20.94 23.76 16.39
C ALA A 114 -20.60 22.60 17.33
N ALA A 115 -20.28 21.42 16.79
CA ALA A 115 -19.84 20.27 17.58
C ALA A 115 -18.54 20.56 18.36
N ALA A 116 -17.56 21.20 17.71
CA ALA A 116 -16.25 21.51 18.27
C ALA A 116 -16.18 22.78 19.14
N GLN A 117 -17.32 23.44 19.36
CA GLN A 117 -17.42 24.78 19.98
C GLN A 117 -16.46 25.80 19.33
N ALA A 118 -16.43 25.83 17.99
CA ALA A 118 -15.51 26.65 17.21
C ALA A 118 -16.26 27.74 16.43
N PRO A 119 -16.59 28.90 17.05
CA PRO A 119 -17.40 29.93 16.40
C PRO A 119 -16.78 30.42 15.08
N GLU A 120 -17.64 30.73 14.11
CA GLU A 120 -17.23 31.28 12.81
C GLU A 120 -16.52 32.63 12.98
N GLY A 121 -15.48 32.87 12.18
CA GLY A 121 -14.73 34.13 12.20
C GLY A 121 -13.87 34.39 13.45
N ALA A 122 -13.84 33.48 14.43
CA ALA A 122 -13.00 33.63 15.62
C ALA A 122 -11.50 33.56 15.28
N THR A 123 -10.67 34.31 16.02
CA THR A 123 -9.22 34.39 15.84
C THR A 123 -8.46 34.06 17.13
N GLY A 124 -7.16 33.79 17.01
CA GLY A 124 -6.29 33.46 18.14
C GLY A 124 -6.27 31.97 18.53
N PRO A 125 -5.48 31.60 19.55
CA PRO A 125 -5.17 30.19 19.86
C PRO A 125 -6.39 29.33 20.18
N ALA A 126 -7.39 29.88 20.86
CA ALA A 126 -8.64 29.16 21.17
C ALA A 126 -9.45 28.85 19.91
N ALA A 127 -9.48 29.78 18.94
CA ALA A 127 -10.14 29.57 17.65
C ALA A 127 -9.40 28.51 16.83
N THR A 128 -8.07 28.53 16.80
CA THR A 128 -7.24 27.49 16.19
C THR A 128 -7.50 26.11 16.80
N ALA A 129 -7.60 26.01 18.13
CA ALA A 129 -7.91 24.76 18.80
C ALA A 129 -9.31 24.24 18.46
N GLY A 130 -10.31 25.13 18.37
CA GLY A 130 -11.65 24.79 17.91
C GLY A 130 -11.68 24.29 16.46
N ALA A 131 -10.96 24.98 15.56
CA ALA A 131 -10.81 24.56 14.17
C ALA A 131 -10.14 23.19 14.05
N ALA A 132 -9.07 22.94 14.83
CA ALA A 132 -8.40 21.64 14.89
C ALA A 132 -9.37 20.52 15.29
N ARG A 133 -10.17 20.72 16.35
CA ARG A 133 -11.21 19.76 16.78
C ARG A 133 -12.24 19.48 15.68
N ALA A 134 -12.71 20.50 14.97
CA ALA A 134 -13.66 20.34 13.86
C ALA A 134 -13.04 19.53 12.70
N LEU A 135 -11.77 19.79 12.36
CA LEU A 135 -11.02 19.07 11.33
C LEU A 135 -10.70 17.62 11.74
N ALA A 136 -10.52 17.37 13.04
CA ALA A 136 -10.41 16.02 13.59
C ALA A 136 -11.73 15.24 13.41
N LEU A 137 -12.88 15.83 13.76
CA LEU A 137 -14.19 15.23 13.50
C LEU A 137 -14.42 14.98 12.00
N LYS A 138 -13.99 15.90 11.13
CA LYS A 138 -14.02 15.71 9.67
C LYS A 138 -13.23 14.46 9.26
N THR A 139 -12.03 14.29 9.80
CA THR A 139 -11.17 13.12 9.49
C THR A 139 -11.84 11.82 9.93
N VAL A 140 -12.36 11.77 11.17
CA VAL A 140 -13.03 10.57 11.71
C VAL A 140 -14.33 10.25 10.98
N ARG A 141 -15.08 11.25 10.50
CA ARG A 141 -16.27 11.05 9.66
C ARG A 141 -15.97 10.24 8.40
N HIS A 142 -14.77 10.41 7.84
CA HIS A 142 -14.30 9.75 6.62
C HIS A 142 -13.54 8.43 6.89
N LEU A 143 -13.58 7.95 8.13
CA LEU A 143 -13.01 6.68 8.53
C LEU A 143 -14.08 5.56 8.43
N TYR A 144 -13.69 4.43 7.88
CA TYR A 144 -14.51 3.24 7.70
C TYR A 144 -13.78 2.04 8.26
N MET A 145 -14.51 1.13 8.89
CA MET A 145 -13.98 -0.17 9.28
C MET A 145 -14.67 -1.21 8.42
N GLN A 146 -13.89 -1.98 7.67
CA GLN A 146 -14.36 -3.18 7.01
C GLN A 146 -14.06 -4.38 7.90
N GLN A 147 -15.09 -5.19 8.13
CA GLN A 147 -14.99 -6.41 8.92
C GLN A 147 -15.59 -7.56 8.11
N SER A 148 -14.85 -8.65 8.03
CA SER A 148 -15.26 -9.85 7.31
C SER A 148 -15.26 -11.07 8.24
N PHE A 149 -15.83 -12.18 7.75
CA PHE A 149 -15.77 -13.47 8.42
C PHE A 149 -14.31 -13.89 8.71
N GLY A 150 -14.05 -14.55 9.85
CA GLY A 150 -12.68 -14.93 10.25
C GLY A 150 -11.92 -13.85 11.04
N LYS A 151 -12.64 -12.86 11.59
CA LYS A 151 -12.12 -11.76 12.43
C LYS A 151 -11.22 -10.76 11.70
N GLN A 152 -11.22 -10.70 10.37
CA GLN A 152 -10.49 -9.67 9.64
C GLN A 152 -11.08 -8.29 9.95
N LYS A 153 -10.21 -7.32 10.21
CA LYS A 153 -10.56 -5.94 10.51
C LYS A 153 -9.56 -5.02 9.83
N VAL A 154 -10.04 -4.06 9.06
CA VAL A 154 -9.20 -3.05 8.40
C VAL A 154 -9.86 -1.69 8.45
N TRP A 155 -9.09 -0.69 8.81
CA TRP A 155 -9.50 0.70 8.71
C TRP A 155 -9.25 1.21 7.29
N ILE A 156 -10.20 1.94 6.73
CA ILE A 156 -10.09 2.61 5.45
C ILE A 156 -10.40 4.09 5.69
N LEU A 157 -9.42 4.95 5.50
CA LEU A 157 -9.57 6.39 5.55
C LEU A 157 -9.77 6.92 4.12
N SER A 158 -10.98 7.37 3.82
CA SER A 158 -11.38 7.82 2.48
C SER A 158 -11.69 9.31 2.51
N LEU A 159 -10.64 10.13 2.44
CA LEU A 159 -10.77 11.59 2.51
C LEU A 159 -11.42 12.15 1.23
N PRO A 160 -12.08 13.33 1.31
CA PRO A 160 -12.63 14.01 0.14
C PRO A 160 -11.59 14.17 -0.99
N GLU A 161 -11.95 13.76 -2.20
CA GLU A 161 -11.08 13.71 -3.40
C GLU A 161 -10.42 15.06 -3.73
N SER A 162 -11.14 16.15 -3.45
CA SER A 162 -10.67 17.52 -3.71
C SER A 162 -9.52 17.96 -2.80
N LEU A 163 -9.32 17.32 -1.65
CA LEU A 163 -8.26 17.69 -0.73
C LEU A 163 -6.88 17.31 -1.27
N ARG A 164 -5.88 18.11 -0.90
CA ARG A 164 -4.45 17.90 -1.21
C ARG A 164 -3.58 17.76 0.04
N ALA A 165 -4.21 17.70 1.20
CA ALA A 165 -3.60 17.50 2.51
C ALA A 165 -4.61 16.87 3.46
N PHE A 166 -4.14 16.35 4.59
CA PHE A 166 -5.03 15.83 5.62
C PHE A 166 -5.81 16.99 6.27
N PRO A 167 -7.10 16.82 6.64
CA PRO A 167 -7.90 17.91 7.17
C PRO A 167 -7.23 18.66 8.35
N VAL A 168 -6.64 17.93 9.29
CA VAL A 168 -6.00 18.51 10.48
C VAL A 168 -4.83 19.46 10.18
N GLU A 169 -4.18 19.33 9.02
CA GLU A 169 -3.09 20.22 8.61
C GLU A 169 -3.57 21.65 8.31
N PHE A 170 -4.88 21.85 8.12
CA PHE A 170 -5.49 23.15 7.87
C PHE A 170 -5.82 23.92 9.16
N ALA A 171 -5.53 23.40 10.36
CA ALA A 171 -5.91 24.02 11.63
C ALA A 171 -5.42 25.48 11.79
N ASN A 172 -4.27 25.82 11.19
CA ASN A 172 -3.68 27.16 11.22
C ASN A 172 -4.00 28.00 9.97
N SER A 173 -4.90 27.54 9.09
CA SER A 173 -5.32 28.27 7.89
C SER A 173 -6.37 29.34 8.23
N SER A 174 -6.75 30.16 7.24
CA SER A 174 -7.86 31.10 7.40
C SER A 174 -9.18 30.38 7.70
N ALA A 175 -10.10 31.05 8.39
CA ALA A 175 -11.43 30.51 8.68
C ALA A 175 -12.15 30.02 7.42
N ASP A 176 -12.12 30.80 6.33
CA ASP A 176 -12.69 30.41 5.03
C ASP A 176 -12.07 29.14 4.45
N THR A 177 -10.77 28.94 4.64
CA THR A 177 -10.08 27.73 4.16
C THR A 177 -10.50 26.53 5.00
N VAL A 178 -10.58 26.69 6.33
CA VAL A 178 -11.09 25.65 7.23
C VAL A 178 -12.51 25.27 6.82
N ASP A 179 -13.39 26.23 6.55
CA ASP A 179 -14.78 25.95 6.18
C ASP A 179 -14.89 25.22 4.84
N LYS A 180 -14.10 25.63 3.84
CA LYS A 180 -14.01 24.91 2.56
C LYS A 180 -13.55 23.45 2.76
N VAL A 181 -12.62 23.20 3.67
CA VAL A 181 -12.17 21.84 4.00
C VAL A 181 -13.27 21.06 4.74
N LEU A 182 -13.94 21.68 5.72
CA LEU A 182 -15.02 21.04 6.46
C LEU A 182 -16.23 20.73 5.57
N ASP A 183 -16.53 21.56 4.58
CA ASP A 183 -17.60 21.35 3.60
C ASP A 183 -17.22 20.44 2.43
N SER A 184 -15.94 20.07 2.29
CA SER A 184 -15.50 19.21 1.19
C SER A 184 -16.15 17.82 1.28
N GLY A 185 -16.92 17.45 0.25
CA GLY A 185 -17.54 16.13 0.11
C GLY A 185 -16.91 15.31 -1.01
N GLY A 186 -17.50 14.14 -1.30
CA GLY A 186 -17.06 13.26 -2.40
C GLY A 186 -15.76 12.55 -2.06
N GLU A 187 -15.86 11.31 -1.57
CA GLU A 187 -14.72 10.55 -1.08
C GLU A 187 -13.86 9.95 -2.19
N ARG A 188 -12.55 9.82 -1.93
CA ARG A 188 -11.59 9.18 -2.84
C ARG A 188 -12.01 7.77 -3.24
N PHE A 189 -12.32 6.95 -2.25
CA PHE A 189 -12.79 5.59 -2.44
C PHE A 189 -14.31 5.57 -2.42
N SER A 190 -14.91 5.04 -3.49
CA SER A 190 -16.35 4.76 -3.53
C SER A 190 -16.73 3.68 -2.52
N ALA A 191 -18.01 3.58 -2.17
CA ALA A 191 -18.51 2.52 -1.29
C ALA A 191 -18.14 1.11 -1.80
N LYS A 192 -18.18 0.90 -3.12
CA LYS A 192 -17.74 -0.34 -3.74
C LYS A 192 -16.24 -0.57 -3.55
N ALA A 193 -15.41 0.44 -3.79
CA ALA A 193 -13.96 0.33 -3.58
C ALA A 193 -13.62 0.01 -2.12
N ILE A 194 -14.31 0.65 -1.16
CA ILE A 194 -14.16 0.36 0.27
C ILE A 194 -14.50 -1.12 0.56
N SER A 195 -15.62 -1.63 0.03
CA SER A 195 -15.99 -3.05 0.17
C SER A 195 -14.95 -3.99 -0.44
N ASP A 196 -14.55 -3.72 -1.69
CA ASP A 196 -13.60 -4.56 -2.40
C ASP A 196 -12.20 -4.55 -1.75
N LEU A 197 -11.79 -3.44 -1.12
CA LEU A 197 -10.56 -3.36 -0.32
C LEU A 197 -10.66 -4.25 0.93
N GLY A 198 -11.80 -4.26 1.62
CA GLY A 198 -12.07 -5.18 2.73
C GLY A 198 -11.96 -6.65 2.30
N GLU A 199 -12.57 -7.00 1.17
CA GLU A 199 -12.48 -8.34 0.59
C GLU A 199 -11.05 -8.72 0.17
N ALA A 200 -10.28 -7.78 -0.39
CA ALA A 200 -8.87 -7.99 -0.71
C ALA A 200 -8.02 -8.25 0.54
N CYS A 201 -8.28 -7.56 1.66
CA CYS A 201 -7.63 -7.85 2.94
C CYS A 201 -7.99 -9.24 3.47
N GLN A 202 -9.25 -9.67 3.32
CA GLN A 202 -9.69 -11.02 3.68
C GLN A 202 -8.98 -12.08 2.83
N LEU A 203 -8.86 -11.83 1.51
CA LEU A 203 -8.16 -12.71 0.59
C LEU A 203 -6.66 -12.80 0.94
N ALA A 204 -6.01 -11.67 1.22
CA ALA A 204 -4.63 -11.62 1.69
C ALA A 204 -4.44 -12.41 2.99
N LEU A 205 -5.35 -12.27 3.97
CA LEU A 205 -5.29 -13.03 5.21
C LEU A 205 -5.41 -14.55 4.96
N ALA A 206 -6.31 -14.96 4.08
CA ALA A 206 -6.45 -16.36 3.71
C ALA A 206 -5.17 -16.90 3.06
N TRP A 207 -4.56 -16.14 2.14
CA TRP A 207 -3.31 -16.54 1.49
C TRP A 207 -2.15 -16.64 2.46
N VAL A 208 -1.99 -15.66 3.35
CA VAL A 208 -0.98 -15.70 4.42
C VAL A 208 -1.16 -16.94 5.29
N GLY A 209 -2.40 -17.31 5.62
CA GLY A 209 -2.69 -18.55 6.35
C GLY A 209 -2.22 -19.81 5.63
N ARG A 210 -2.38 -19.89 4.30
CA ARG A 210 -1.86 -21.02 3.49
C ARG A 210 -0.33 -21.01 3.44
N ALA A 211 0.27 -19.85 3.26
CA ALA A 211 1.72 -19.69 3.28
C ALA A 211 2.35 -20.08 4.64
N MET A 212 1.65 -19.84 5.75
CA MET A 212 2.10 -20.30 7.07
C MET A 212 2.12 -21.84 7.18
N ILE A 213 1.18 -22.54 6.56
CA ILE A 213 1.18 -24.02 6.51
C ILE A 213 2.40 -24.51 5.71
N VAL A 214 2.65 -23.90 4.55
CA VAL A 214 3.80 -24.21 3.70
C VAL A 214 5.11 -23.97 4.44
N ALA A 215 5.26 -22.82 5.10
CA ALA A 215 6.45 -22.48 5.88
C ALA A 215 6.61 -23.30 7.17
N GLY A 216 5.52 -23.85 7.72
CA GLY A 216 5.56 -24.73 8.90
C GLY A 216 6.06 -26.14 8.59
N ALA A 217 5.96 -26.57 7.33
CA ALA A 217 6.42 -27.89 6.88
C ALA A 217 7.15 -27.78 5.54
N PRO A 218 8.27 -27.04 5.46
CA PRO A 218 8.83 -26.57 4.19
C PRO A 218 9.47 -27.67 3.34
N LEU A 219 9.77 -28.84 3.94
CA LEU A 219 10.41 -29.97 3.28
C LEU A 219 9.42 -30.99 2.69
N LEU A 220 8.10 -30.81 2.88
CA LEU A 220 7.11 -31.63 2.18
C LEU A 220 7.28 -31.46 0.66
N PRO A 221 7.14 -32.52 -0.17
CA PRO A 221 7.46 -32.46 -1.59
C PRO A 221 6.78 -31.31 -2.35
N GLU A 222 5.50 -31.04 -2.07
CA GLU A 222 4.70 -29.97 -2.66
C GLU A 222 5.09 -28.57 -2.14
N HIS A 223 5.49 -28.46 -0.88
CA HIS A 223 5.95 -27.20 -0.28
C HIS A 223 7.35 -26.82 -0.78
N ARG A 224 8.24 -27.82 -0.87
CA ARG A 224 9.60 -27.66 -1.38
C ARG A 224 9.60 -27.07 -2.79
N LYS A 225 8.66 -27.48 -3.65
CA LYS A 225 8.46 -26.88 -4.99
C LYS A 225 8.16 -25.38 -4.96
N LEU A 226 7.42 -24.90 -3.95
CA LEU A 226 7.15 -23.47 -3.78
C LEU A 226 8.41 -22.71 -3.37
N PHE A 227 9.19 -23.25 -2.43
CA PHE A 227 10.48 -22.66 -2.06
C PHE A 227 11.46 -22.63 -3.24
N HIS A 228 11.45 -23.66 -4.07
CA HIS A 228 12.23 -23.69 -5.30
C HIS A 228 11.91 -22.59 -6.28
N ARG A 229 10.62 -22.37 -6.48
CA ARG A 229 10.14 -21.41 -7.46
C ARG A 229 10.48 -19.97 -7.07
N TRP A 230 10.41 -19.65 -5.78
CA TRP A 230 10.46 -18.26 -5.33
C TRP A 230 11.73 -17.87 -4.56
N PHE A 231 12.48 -18.82 -3.99
CA PHE A 231 13.53 -18.52 -3.02
C PHE A 231 14.85 -19.27 -3.21
N VAL A 232 14.84 -20.59 -3.39
CA VAL A 232 16.04 -21.45 -3.37
C VAL A 232 16.06 -22.37 -4.60
N PRO A 233 16.85 -22.09 -5.65
CA PRO A 233 16.86 -22.90 -6.87
C PRO A 233 17.00 -24.41 -6.63
N ALA A 234 16.52 -25.20 -7.59
CA ALA A 234 16.73 -26.64 -7.51
C ALA A 234 18.20 -26.99 -7.75
N GLY A 235 18.76 -27.88 -6.91
CA GLY A 235 20.16 -28.29 -7.04
C GLY A 235 21.16 -27.37 -6.33
N THR A 236 20.69 -26.32 -5.65
CA THR A 236 21.53 -25.51 -4.76
C THR A 236 22.20 -26.42 -3.70
N PRO A 237 23.51 -26.27 -3.41
CA PRO A 237 24.14 -27.01 -2.32
C PRO A 237 23.46 -26.73 -0.97
N ASP A 238 23.31 -27.76 -0.12
CA ASP A 238 22.64 -27.71 1.18
C ASP A 238 21.21 -27.15 1.12
N GLU A 239 20.52 -27.48 0.04
CA GLU A 239 19.20 -26.96 -0.29
C GLU A 239 18.17 -27.10 0.85
N ALA A 240 18.08 -28.28 1.46
CA ALA A 240 17.12 -28.55 2.54
C ALA A 240 17.38 -27.63 3.75
N THR A 241 18.65 -27.37 4.08
CA THR A 241 19.06 -26.43 5.12
C THR A 241 18.64 -25.01 4.75
N LYS A 242 18.96 -24.56 3.53
CA LYS A 242 18.59 -23.21 3.04
C LYS A 242 17.09 -22.97 3.03
N ILE A 243 16.31 -23.96 2.62
CA ILE A 243 14.84 -23.92 2.65
C ILE A 243 14.33 -23.81 4.09
N THR A 244 14.87 -24.62 5.01
CA THR A 244 14.50 -24.58 6.43
C THR A 244 14.83 -23.24 7.07
N ASP A 245 16.01 -22.69 6.80
CA ASP A 245 16.45 -21.37 7.29
C ASP A 245 15.57 -20.24 6.76
N HIS A 246 15.18 -20.31 5.48
CA HIS A 246 14.27 -19.35 4.88
C HIS A 246 12.89 -19.42 5.53
N ALA A 247 12.34 -20.63 5.68
CA ALA A 247 11.04 -20.86 6.29
C ALA A 247 10.99 -20.39 7.76
N ALA A 248 12.06 -20.63 8.52
CA ALA A 248 12.20 -20.18 9.91
C ALA A 248 12.17 -18.65 10.06
N ARG A 249 12.64 -17.90 9.05
CA ARG A 249 12.53 -16.44 9.00
C ARG A 249 11.16 -15.97 8.52
N LEU A 250 10.59 -16.64 7.53
CA LEU A 250 9.33 -16.28 6.90
C LEU A 250 8.14 -16.46 7.85
N LEU A 251 8.07 -17.60 8.54
CA LEU A 251 6.89 -17.98 9.34
C LEU A 251 6.53 -16.97 10.45
N PRO A 252 7.47 -16.50 11.31
CA PRO A 252 7.14 -15.50 12.33
C PRO A 252 6.63 -14.18 11.75
N GLN A 253 7.11 -13.79 10.56
CA GLN A 253 6.65 -12.56 9.92
C GLN A 253 5.28 -12.73 9.27
N LEU A 254 4.99 -13.87 8.65
CA LEU A 254 3.64 -14.21 8.18
C LEU A 254 2.62 -14.20 9.32
N GLN A 255 3.00 -14.71 10.51
CA GLN A 255 2.16 -14.64 11.71
C GLN A 255 1.85 -13.19 12.12
N ARG A 256 2.83 -12.28 12.04
CA ARG A 256 2.63 -10.85 12.33
C ARG A 256 1.72 -10.17 11.31
N ILE A 257 1.90 -10.47 10.02
CA ILE A 257 1.01 -9.99 8.94
C ILE A 257 -0.43 -10.46 9.21
N ALA A 258 -0.61 -11.76 9.50
CA ALA A 258 -1.93 -12.32 9.81
C ALA A 258 -2.56 -11.69 11.07
N ALA A 259 -1.77 -11.41 12.11
CA ALA A 259 -2.24 -10.73 13.31
C ALA A 259 -2.67 -9.28 13.02
N GLY A 260 -1.90 -8.54 12.22
CA GLY A 260 -2.25 -7.19 11.78
C GLY A 260 -3.60 -7.13 11.07
N LEU A 261 -3.79 -8.03 10.09
CA LEU A 261 -5.03 -8.15 9.31
C LEU A 261 -6.24 -8.58 10.16
N LYS A 262 -6.04 -9.25 11.30
CA LYS A 262 -7.12 -9.68 12.23
C LYS A 262 -7.46 -8.66 13.32
N THR A 263 -6.49 -7.84 13.73
CA THR A 263 -6.67 -7.00 14.93
C THR A 263 -7.20 -5.60 14.63
N GLY A 264 -7.27 -5.19 13.36
CA GLY A 264 -7.68 -3.84 12.99
C GLY A 264 -6.56 -2.82 13.15
N GLN A 265 -5.30 -3.27 13.14
CA GLN A 265 -4.14 -2.37 13.16
C GLN A 265 -3.83 -1.78 11.78
N VAL A 266 -4.22 -2.47 10.70
CA VAL A 266 -3.96 -2.05 9.33
C VAL A 266 -4.90 -0.91 8.93
N ILE A 267 -4.32 0.12 8.34
CA ILE A 267 -5.01 1.29 7.83
C ILE A 267 -4.71 1.43 6.35
N LEU A 268 -5.74 1.51 5.52
CA LEU A 268 -5.64 1.81 4.11
C LEU A 268 -6.11 3.25 3.90
N THR A 269 -5.31 4.03 3.20
CA THR A 269 -5.61 5.42 2.84
C THR A 269 -5.01 5.68 1.47
N ASP A 270 -5.30 6.79 0.81
CA ASP A 270 -4.38 7.34 -0.19
C ASP A 270 -3.48 8.41 0.46
N SER A 271 -2.57 9.00 -0.32
CA SER A 271 -1.80 10.18 0.08
C SER A 271 -2.37 11.44 -0.57
N PRO A 272 -3.12 12.29 0.15
CA PRO A 272 -3.64 13.54 -0.40
C PRO A 272 -2.57 14.44 -1.02
N HIS A 273 -1.33 14.41 -0.51
CA HIS A 273 -0.22 15.20 -1.02
C HIS A 273 0.26 14.77 -2.40
N GLU A 274 0.06 13.51 -2.78
CA GLU A 274 0.50 12.97 -4.07
C GLU A 274 -0.54 13.18 -5.19
N ARG A 275 -1.78 13.53 -4.84
CA ARG A 275 -2.87 13.72 -5.81
C ARG A 275 -2.58 14.85 -6.80
N GLY A 276 -2.59 14.51 -8.08
CA GLY A 276 -2.40 15.42 -9.20
C GLY A 276 -0.96 15.89 -9.40
N THR A 277 0.02 15.20 -8.81
CA THR A 277 1.43 15.60 -8.85
C THR A 277 2.20 14.99 -10.01
N ALA A 278 1.64 13.96 -10.66
CA ALA A 278 2.30 13.09 -11.62
C ALA A 278 3.61 12.47 -11.07
N SER A 279 3.73 12.39 -9.74
CA SER A 279 4.90 11.79 -9.09
C SER A 279 4.92 10.28 -9.30
N GLY A 280 6.09 9.68 -9.09
CA GLY A 280 6.20 8.23 -9.07
C GLY A 280 5.34 7.56 -7.98
N LEU A 281 5.11 8.24 -6.86
CA LEU A 281 4.25 7.74 -5.78
C LEU A 281 2.77 7.77 -6.18
N GLU A 282 2.30 8.82 -6.86
CA GLU A 282 0.92 8.87 -7.37
C GLU A 282 0.61 7.72 -8.34
N HIS A 283 1.62 7.25 -9.07
CA HIS A 283 1.53 6.15 -10.02
C HIS A 283 1.91 4.78 -9.44
N ALA A 284 2.26 4.71 -8.15
CA ALA A 284 2.57 3.45 -7.47
C ALA A 284 1.32 2.60 -7.25
N GLU A 285 1.52 1.32 -6.93
CA GLU A 285 0.42 0.47 -6.48
C GLU A 285 0.09 0.75 -5.02
N GLY A 286 1.10 0.76 -4.18
CA GLY A 286 1.00 1.30 -2.85
C GLY A 286 2.37 1.65 -2.30
N PHE A 287 2.37 2.18 -1.09
CA PHE A 287 3.59 2.34 -0.30
C PHE A 287 3.26 2.49 1.19
N GLY A 288 4.22 2.18 2.04
CA GLY A 288 4.20 2.48 3.47
C GLY A 288 5.55 3.02 3.95
N TYR A 289 5.60 3.46 5.21
CA TYR A 289 6.84 3.95 5.83
C TYR A 289 7.30 3.01 6.95
N PHE A 290 8.60 2.75 7.02
CA PHE A 290 9.17 1.99 8.13
C PHE A 290 9.01 2.70 9.47
N ASN A 291 8.86 1.91 10.54
CA ASN A 291 8.66 2.40 11.90
C ASN A 291 7.46 3.34 12.05
N ASP A 292 6.49 3.28 11.14
CA ASP A 292 5.26 4.07 11.17
C ASP A 292 4.10 3.28 11.81
N LEU A 293 2.91 3.86 11.86
CA LEU A 293 1.68 3.08 11.98
C LEU A 293 1.57 2.13 10.79
N ILE A 294 0.79 1.05 10.92
CA ILE A 294 0.63 0.07 9.84
C ILE A 294 -0.35 0.63 8.81
N ALA A 295 0.10 1.65 8.10
CA ALA A 295 -0.65 2.37 7.09
C ALA A 295 -0.08 2.10 5.71
N ILE A 296 -0.97 1.82 4.76
CA ILE A 296 -0.66 1.61 3.36
C ILE A 296 -1.38 2.69 2.56
N HIS A 297 -0.59 3.48 1.83
CA HIS A 297 -1.08 4.45 0.87
C HIS A 297 -1.38 3.74 -0.44
N ILE A 298 -2.64 3.73 -0.87
CA ILE A 298 -3.18 3.06 -2.03
C ILE A 298 -3.32 4.08 -3.16
N GLU A 299 -2.58 3.88 -4.24
CA GLU A 299 -2.43 4.87 -5.32
C GLU A 299 -2.90 4.34 -6.68
N LYS A 300 -2.76 5.13 -7.75
CA LYS A 300 -3.40 4.83 -9.05
C LYS A 300 -3.03 3.46 -9.61
N GLY A 301 -1.79 3.01 -9.39
CA GLY A 301 -1.31 1.72 -9.88
C GLY A 301 -2.04 0.53 -9.26
N PHE A 302 -2.62 0.69 -8.06
CA PHE A 302 -3.32 -0.37 -7.35
C PHE A 302 -4.50 -0.90 -8.17
N PHE A 303 -5.20 0.02 -8.82
CA PHE A 303 -6.39 -0.22 -9.62
C PHE A 303 -6.07 -0.51 -11.08
N SER A 304 -4.79 -0.58 -11.46
CA SER A 304 -4.37 -0.84 -12.84
C SER A 304 -4.64 -2.28 -13.26
N THR A 305 -4.96 -2.45 -14.54
CA THR A 305 -5.11 -3.75 -15.21
C THR A 305 -3.85 -4.16 -15.97
N ALA A 306 -2.81 -3.34 -15.97
CA ALA A 306 -1.54 -3.60 -16.68
C ALA A 306 -0.50 -4.34 -15.82
N ASN A 307 -0.86 -4.70 -14.59
CA ASN A 307 0.01 -5.45 -13.68
C ASN A 307 0.06 -6.94 -14.05
N THR A 308 0.98 -7.69 -13.44
CA THR A 308 1.07 -9.14 -13.62
C THR A 308 -0.21 -9.86 -13.19
N LEU A 309 -0.86 -9.38 -12.14
CA LEU A 309 -2.17 -9.85 -11.69
C LEU A 309 -3.20 -8.72 -11.90
N SER A 310 -4.48 -9.05 -11.85
CA SER A 310 -5.55 -8.05 -11.95
C SER A 310 -6.61 -8.22 -10.86
N GLY A 311 -7.42 -7.18 -10.66
CA GLY A 311 -8.53 -7.19 -9.71
C GLY A 311 -8.10 -7.53 -8.27
N LYS A 312 -8.99 -8.20 -7.54
CA LYS A 312 -8.79 -8.53 -6.11
C LYS A 312 -7.55 -9.41 -5.86
N THR A 313 -7.16 -10.24 -6.83
CA THR A 313 -5.93 -11.03 -6.76
C THR A 313 -4.70 -10.11 -6.75
N ASN A 314 -4.68 -9.09 -7.61
CA ASN A 314 -3.62 -8.08 -7.59
C ASN A 314 -3.59 -7.33 -6.26
N TRP A 315 -4.76 -6.92 -5.78
CA TRP A 315 -4.89 -6.12 -4.56
C TRP A 315 -4.42 -6.87 -3.33
N ALA A 316 -4.80 -8.14 -3.18
CA ALA A 316 -4.30 -9.00 -2.12
C ALA A 316 -2.77 -9.17 -2.18
N ARG A 317 -2.21 -9.31 -3.40
CA ARG A 317 -0.75 -9.39 -3.62
C ARG A 317 -0.06 -8.09 -3.22
N VAL A 318 -0.56 -6.92 -3.61
CA VAL A 318 -0.01 -5.62 -3.16
C VAL A 318 -0.08 -5.51 -1.63
N LEU A 319 -1.20 -5.87 -1.01
CA LEU A 319 -1.33 -5.80 0.44
C LEU A 319 -0.29 -6.68 1.15
N VAL A 320 -0.04 -7.90 0.68
CA VAL A 320 1.01 -8.76 1.25
C VAL A 320 2.40 -8.14 1.04
N HIS A 321 2.68 -7.59 -0.14
CA HIS A 321 3.92 -6.89 -0.46
C HIS A 321 4.18 -5.72 0.51
N GLU A 322 3.20 -4.83 0.69
CA GLU A 322 3.35 -3.67 1.58
C GLU A 322 3.45 -4.09 3.05
N LEU A 323 2.66 -5.08 3.48
CA LEU A 323 2.73 -5.58 4.85
C LEU A 323 4.05 -6.31 5.14
N SER A 324 4.70 -6.92 4.14
CA SER A 324 6.03 -7.49 4.34
C SER A 324 7.09 -6.39 4.55
N HIS A 325 6.97 -5.23 3.91
CA HIS A 325 7.82 -4.09 4.27
C HIS A 325 7.62 -3.71 5.74
N LEU A 326 6.37 -3.49 6.16
CA LEU A 326 6.06 -2.96 7.49
C LEU A 326 6.39 -3.94 8.62
N TYR A 327 6.12 -5.24 8.45
CA TYR A 327 6.37 -6.24 9.48
C TYR A 327 7.73 -6.91 9.38
N ALA A 328 8.16 -7.28 8.17
CA ALA A 328 9.35 -8.10 7.93
C ALA A 328 10.58 -7.29 7.48
N ARG A 329 10.41 -5.99 7.18
CA ARG A 329 11.47 -5.12 6.63
C ARG A 329 12.04 -5.66 5.31
N THR A 330 11.18 -6.22 4.46
CA THR A 330 11.55 -6.51 3.08
C THR A 330 11.92 -5.20 2.35
N VAL A 331 12.55 -5.33 1.20
CA VAL A 331 12.95 -4.23 0.31
C VAL A 331 12.57 -4.59 -1.12
N ASP A 332 12.49 -3.59 -1.98
CA ASP A 332 12.24 -3.78 -3.41
C ASP A 332 13.54 -4.05 -4.15
N HIS A 333 14.00 -5.30 -4.10
CA HIS A 333 15.09 -5.72 -4.97
C HIS A 333 14.59 -5.76 -6.41
N ALA A 334 13.48 -6.43 -6.69
CA ALA A 334 12.90 -6.50 -8.03
C ALA A 334 11.37 -6.62 -7.99
N TYR A 335 10.74 -6.24 -9.09
CA TYR A 335 9.30 -6.38 -9.31
C TYR A 335 8.99 -7.49 -10.31
N SER A 336 7.78 -8.04 -10.26
CA SER A 336 7.31 -9.12 -11.14
C SER A 336 7.52 -8.85 -12.64
N TRP A 337 7.30 -7.62 -13.11
CA TRP A 337 7.51 -7.25 -14.51
C TRP A 337 8.99 -7.23 -14.94
N GLN A 338 9.91 -7.17 -13.97
CA GLN A 338 11.34 -7.29 -14.19
C GLN A 338 11.80 -8.75 -14.21
N GLY A 339 11.11 -9.62 -13.46
CA GLY A 339 11.53 -10.99 -13.19
C GLY A 339 11.94 -11.19 -11.72
N LEU A 340 11.55 -12.32 -11.16
CA LEU A 340 11.75 -12.68 -9.75
C LEU A 340 12.52 -14.00 -9.58
N LEU A 341 13.13 -14.53 -10.64
CA LEU A 341 13.73 -15.86 -10.62
C LEU A 341 14.91 -15.92 -9.62
N PRO A 342 14.91 -16.89 -8.69
CA PRO A 342 16.03 -17.08 -7.77
C PRO A 342 17.27 -17.63 -8.51
N ARG A 343 18.46 -17.29 -8.02
CA ARG A 343 19.75 -17.84 -8.48
C ARG A 343 20.72 -18.08 -7.33
N ASP A 344 21.64 -19.01 -7.54
CA ASP A 344 22.61 -19.46 -6.55
C ASP A 344 23.78 -18.48 -6.34
N ASP A 345 24.29 -17.87 -7.42
CA ASP A 345 25.47 -17.00 -7.38
C ASP A 345 25.41 -15.83 -8.39
N ASP A 346 26.21 -14.77 -8.12
CA ASP A 346 26.40 -13.57 -8.98
C ASP A 346 27.24 -13.86 -10.23
N ALA A 347 28.06 -14.90 -10.18
CA ALA A 347 28.75 -15.42 -11.33
C ALA A 347 27.72 -16.13 -12.20
N LEU A 348 27.29 -15.51 -13.30
CA LEU A 348 26.49 -16.16 -14.34
C LEU A 348 27.22 -17.42 -14.84
N THR A 349 27.04 -18.54 -14.15
CA THR A 349 27.52 -19.82 -14.62
C THR A 349 26.34 -20.74 -14.87
N HIS A 350 25.34 -20.81 -14.00
CA HIS A 350 24.18 -21.65 -14.28
C HIS A 350 22.88 -21.14 -13.64
N ALA A 351 22.07 -20.42 -14.41
CA ALA A 351 20.62 -20.45 -14.20
C ALA A 351 20.08 -21.57 -15.10
N ASN A 352 19.92 -22.77 -14.54
CA ASN A 352 19.31 -23.94 -15.22
C ASN A 352 19.81 -24.20 -16.66
N GLY A 353 21.11 -24.17 -16.90
CA GLY A 353 21.70 -24.52 -18.21
C GLY A 353 21.38 -23.58 -19.38
N ALA A 354 20.68 -22.46 -19.16
CA ALA A 354 20.37 -21.48 -20.20
C ALA A 354 21.31 -20.28 -20.07
N HIS A 355 22.11 -20.01 -21.12
CA HIS A 355 22.86 -18.77 -21.22
C HIS A 355 21.87 -17.58 -21.24
N VAL A 356 21.71 -16.89 -20.10
CA VAL A 356 21.01 -15.60 -20.05
C VAL A 356 21.95 -14.53 -20.63
N ARG A 357 22.22 -14.64 -21.93
CA ARG A 357 22.91 -13.61 -22.69
C ARG A 357 21.95 -12.42 -22.74
N ARG A 358 22.43 -11.22 -22.39
CA ARG A 358 21.72 -9.95 -22.56
C ARG A 358 21.37 -9.79 -24.04
N ASP A 359 20.19 -10.24 -24.45
CA ASP A 359 19.62 -9.98 -25.77
C ASP A 359 19.22 -8.50 -25.82
N PRO A 360 19.80 -7.66 -26.71
CA PRO A 360 19.47 -6.23 -26.79
C PRO A 360 17.99 -5.95 -27.10
N LYS A 361 17.23 -6.95 -27.58
CA LYS A 361 15.79 -6.84 -27.84
C LYS A 361 14.92 -7.20 -26.62
N PHE A 362 15.51 -7.70 -25.54
CA PHE A 362 14.82 -8.14 -24.33
C PHE A 362 15.61 -7.68 -23.08
N PRO A 363 15.23 -6.57 -22.42
CA PRO A 363 15.92 -6.15 -21.21
C PRO A 363 15.88 -7.30 -20.20
N ALA A 364 17.05 -7.66 -19.69
CA ALA A 364 17.31 -8.89 -18.94
C ALA A 364 16.23 -9.21 -17.91
N VAL A 365 15.67 -10.43 -17.95
CA VAL A 365 14.90 -10.98 -16.83
C VAL A 365 15.78 -10.86 -15.60
N ARG A 366 15.30 -10.10 -14.62
CA ARG A 366 16.01 -9.89 -13.38
C ARG A 366 15.98 -11.17 -12.58
N THR A 367 17.15 -11.55 -12.10
CA THR A 367 17.34 -12.67 -11.19
C THR A 367 17.78 -12.14 -9.83
N LEU A 368 17.43 -12.87 -8.78
CA LEU A 368 17.67 -12.50 -7.40
C LEU A 368 18.57 -13.54 -6.74
N THR A 369 19.62 -13.10 -6.04
CA THR A 369 20.39 -14.01 -5.16
C THR A 369 19.49 -14.57 -4.08
N LEU A 370 19.91 -15.68 -3.45
CA LEU A 370 19.20 -16.23 -2.28
C LEU A 370 18.91 -15.18 -1.19
N GLU A 371 19.87 -14.30 -0.90
CA GLU A 371 19.70 -13.23 0.08
C GLU A 371 18.70 -12.16 -0.38
N GLN A 372 18.73 -11.82 -1.67
CA GLN A 372 17.76 -10.89 -2.25
C GLN A 372 16.35 -11.49 -2.22
N CYS A 373 16.18 -12.76 -2.62
CA CYS A 373 14.89 -13.46 -2.53
C CYS A 373 14.33 -13.45 -1.11
N ARG A 374 15.19 -13.65 -0.11
CA ARG A 374 14.84 -13.62 1.32
C ARG A 374 14.30 -12.28 1.79
N THR A 375 14.71 -11.20 1.16
CA THR A 375 14.35 -9.84 1.57
C THR A 375 13.51 -9.10 0.51
N ASN A 376 13.14 -9.72 -0.61
CA ASN A 376 12.37 -9.08 -1.67
C ASN A 376 10.86 -9.15 -1.40
N ALA A 377 10.20 -8.01 -1.32
CA ALA A 377 8.77 -7.93 -0.99
C ALA A 377 7.89 -8.64 -2.04
N ASP A 378 8.20 -8.47 -3.33
CA ASP A 378 7.44 -9.12 -4.40
C ASP A 378 7.63 -10.65 -4.40
N SER A 379 8.83 -11.15 -4.10
CA SER A 379 9.05 -12.60 -3.97
C SER A 379 8.18 -13.20 -2.86
N TRP A 380 8.04 -12.48 -1.73
CA TRP A 380 7.15 -12.88 -0.64
C TRP A 380 5.67 -12.87 -1.07
N ALA A 381 5.23 -11.78 -1.71
CA ALA A 381 3.85 -11.62 -2.13
C ALA A 381 3.41 -12.70 -3.13
N PHE A 382 4.26 -13.02 -4.11
CA PHE A 382 4.00 -14.07 -5.07
C PHE A 382 4.11 -15.47 -4.46
N PHE A 383 5.06 -15.74 -3.56
CA PHE A 383 5.08 -17.01 -2.81
C PHE A 383 3.79 -17.22 -2.02
N VAL A 384 3.30 -16.18 -1.33
CA VAL A 384 2.07 -16.24 -0.53
C VAL A 384 0.84 -16.50 -1.41
N ALA A 385 0.74 -15.83 -2.56
CA ALA A 385 -0.32 -16.08 -3.54
C ALA A 385 -0.26 -17.52 -4.10
N ASP A 386 0.95 -18.01 -4.41
CA ASP A 386 1.15 -19.33 -4.99
C ASP A 386 0.86 -20.46 -3.97
N ALA A 387 1.26 -20.28 -2.72
CA ALA A 387 0.93 -21.18 -1.62
C ALA A 387 -0.59 -21.33 -1.42
N ALA A 388 -1.35 -20.31 -1.80
CA ALA A 388 -2.81 -20.33 -1.78
C ALA A 388 -3.44 -20.91 -3.05
N GLY A 389 -2.65 -21.26 -4.07
CA GLY A 389 -3.14 -21.70 -5.38
C GLY A 389 -3.76 -20.59 -6.21
N ALA A 390 -3.46 -19.32 -5.91
CA ALA A 390 -4.08 -18.17 -6.57
C ALA A 390 -3.43 -17.80 -7.91
N LEU A 391 -2.29 -18.40 -8.25
CA LEU A 391 -1.55 -18.12 -9.48
C LEU A 391 -1.80 -19.20 -10.53
N THR A 392 -2.11 -18.77 -11.75
CA THR A 392 -2.07 -19.63 -12.93
C THR A 392 -0.63 -19.86 -13.39
N ALA A 393 -0.42 -20.82 -14.29
CA ALA A 393 0.89 -21.01 -14.93
C ALA A 393 1.37 -19.74 -15.66
N GLY A 394 0.45 -19.02 -16.32
CA GLY A 394 0.74 -17.76 -17.00
C GLY A 394 1.21 -16.67 -16.04
N ASP A 395 0.57 -16.55 -14.87
CA ASP A 395 0.95 -15.57 -13.85
C ASP A 395 2.35 -15.84 -13.31
N ARG A 396 2.64 -17.11 -12.98
CA ARG A 396 3.97 -17.52 -12.50
C ARG A 396 5.03 -17.25 -13.56
N MET A 397 4.74 -17.59 -14.82
CA MET A 397 5.65 -17.34 -15.94
C MET A 397 5.92 -15.84 -16.13
N GLN A 398 4.89 -15.00 -16.06
CA GLN A 398 5.04 -13.55 -16.20
C GLN A 398 5.84 -12.96 -15.03
N ALA A 399 5.63 -13.44 -13.80
CA ALA A 399 6.34 -12.95 -12.61
C ALA A 399 7.80 -13.41 -12.55
N LEU A 400 8.10 -14.64 -12.95
CA LEU A 400 9.46 -15.20 -12.92
C LEU A 400 10.27 -14.85 -14.17
N GLY A 401 9.60 -14.59 -15.29
CA GLY A 401 10.20 -14.31 -16.60
C GLY A 401 9.98 -15.46 -17.61
N ALA A 402 9.39 -15.12 -18.76
CA ALA A 402 8.85 -16.10 -19.73
C ALA A 402 9.87 -17.01 -20.45
N ARG A 403 11.17 -16.70 -20.42
CA ARG A 403 12.21 -17.52 -21.07
C ARG A 403 12.86 -18.56 -20.14
N LEU A 404 12.61 -18.51 -18.83
CA LEU A 404 13.25 -19.40 -17.83
C LEU A 404 12.27 -20.36 -17.14
N TYR A 405 10.97 -20.25 -17.38
CA TYR A 405 9.97 -21.12 -16.74
C TYR A 405 10.09 -22.60 -17.17
N ASP A 406 10.50 -22.87 -18.41
CA ASP A 406 10.69 -24.25 -18.91
C ASP A 406 11.85 -24.99 -18.20
N SER A 407 12.77 -24.26 -17.57
CA SER A 407 14.00 -24.82 -17.00
C SER A 407 13.87 -25.25 -15.54
N ILE A 408 12.77 -24.91 -14.86
CA ILE A 408 12.43 -25.39 -13.50
C ILE A 408 11.58 -26.68 -13.49
N GLY A 409 11.41 -27.34 -14.63
CA GLY A 409 10.75 -28.65 -14.73
C GLY A 409 9.21 -28.62 -14.69
N GLU A 410 8.59 -27.45 -14.66
CA GLU A 410 7.15 -27.29 -14.82
C GLU A 410 6.80 -27.12 -16.29
N ARG A 411 6.56 -28.24 -16.99
CA ARG A 411 6.20 -28.19 -18.42
C ARG A 411 4.91 -27.40 -18.60
N MET A 412 5.00 -26.35 -19.40
CA MET A 412 3.86 -25.61 -19.90
C MET A 412 3.07 -26.49 -20.87
N ASP A 413 1.73 -26.42 -20.82
CA ASP A 413 0.92 -26.93 -21.92
C ASP A 413 1.27 -26.12 -23.20
N PRO A 414 1.49 -26.79 -24.35
CA PRO A 414 1.80 -26.15 -25.61
C PRO A 414 0.82 -25.05 -26.05
N ALA A 415 -0.48 -25.20 -25.77
CA ALA A 415 -1.49 -24.21 -26.18
C ALA A 415 -1.33 -22.89 -25.41
N THR A 416 -1.03 -22.98 -24.12
CA THR A 416 -0.73 -21.83 -23.26
C THR A 416 0.54 -21.09 -23.70
N ALA A 417 1.59 -21.83 -24.09
CA ALA A 417 2.85 -21.26 -24.58
C ALA A 417 2.68 -20.44 -25.88
N VAL A 418 1.79 -20.87 -26.78
CA VAL A 418 1.50 -20.16 -28.05
C VAL A 418 0.74 -18.86 -27.79
N ALA A 419 -0.30 -18.87 -26.94
CA ALA A 419 -1.11 -17.70 -26.64
C ALA A 419 -0.31 -16.56 -25.97
N LEU A 420 0.70 -16.92 -25.18
CA LEU A 420 1.56 -15.95 -24.48
C LEU A 420 2.63 -15.35 -25.40
N ARG A 421 3.16 -16.12 -26.36
CA ARG A 421 4.07 -15.60 -27.40
C ARG A 421 3.40 -14.55 -28.29
N SER A 422 2.10 -14.70 -28.56
CA SER A 422 1.31 -13.71 -29.32
C SER A 422 0.99 -12.42 -28.57
N ARG A 423 1.14 -12.37 -27.23
CA ARG A 423 0.91 -11.16 -26.43
C ARG A 423 2.19 -10.36 -26.16
N ALA A 424 3.36 -10.98 -26.35
CA ALA A 424 4.67 -10.36 -26.15
C ALA A 424 5.26 -9.77 -27.44
N ALA A 425 4.65 -10.06 -28.59
CA ALA A 425 4.90 -9.41 -29.89
C ALA A 425 3.90 -8.27 -30.08
#